data_AF-A0A352CDV2-F1
#
_entry.id   AF-A0A352CDV2-F1
#
_cell.length_a   1.000
_cell.length_b   1.000
_cell.length_c   1.000
_cell.angle_alpha   90.00
_cell.angle_beta   90.00
_cell.angle_gamma   90.00
#
_symmetry.space_group_name_H-M   'P 1'
#
loop_
_entity.id
_entity.type
_entity.pdbx_description
1 polymer ?
#
loop_
_entity_poly.entity_id
_entity_poly.type
_entity_poly.pdbx_seq_one_letter_code
_entity_poly.pdbx_strand_id
1 'polypeptide(L)' 'MKAKSRRLLASLGLILWLGVYVWAAATIGSHFAAAPVWAQIAYFAVAGIAWIIPLRFVFDWVGKAPDSPMR' A
#
# COMPACT_ATOMS: atom_id res chain seq x y z
N MET A 1 -11.93 -14.15 20.82
CA MET A 1 -10.56 -13.58 20.73
C MET A 1 -9.81 -13.80 19.41
N LYS A 2 -10.40 -14.39 18.35
CA LYS A 2 -9.71 -14.66 17.04
C LYS A 2 -9.85 -13.57 15.96
N ALA A 3 -10.77 -12.60 16.12
CA ALA A 3 -10.99 -11.53 15.14
C ALA A 3 -10.03 -10.34 15.30
N LYS A 4 -9.57 -10.06 16.53
CA LYS A 4 -8.74 -8.88 16.85
C LYS A 4 -7.27 -9.05 16.42
N SER A 5 -6.67 -10.22 16.61
CA SER A 5 -5.31 -10.54 16.12
C SER A 5 -5.22 -10.50 14.60
N ARG A 6 -6.32 -10.87 13.94
CA ARG A 6 -6.47 -10.89 12.50
C ARG A 6 -6.40 -9.45 11.94
N ARG A 7 -7.08 -8.48 12.59
CA ARG A 7 -7.03 -7.04 12.25
C ARG A 7 -5.63 -6.48 12.41
N LEU A 8 -4.97 -6.82 13.52
CA LEU A 8 -3.60 -6.37 13.82
C LEU A 8 -2.58 -6.88 12.80
N LEU A 9 -2.65 -8.15 12.39
CA LEU A 9 -1.76 -8.70 11.37
C LEU A 9 -1.93 -7.99 10.01
N ALA A 10 -3.17 -7.66 9.62
CA ALA A 10 -3.42 -6.92 8.38
C ALA A 10 -2.86 -5.50 8.44
N SER A 11 -3.08 -4.78 9.56
CA SER A 11 -2.49 -3.45 9.76
C SER A 11 -0.96 -3.49 9.79
N LEU A 12 -0.36 -4.50 10.45
CA LEU A 12 1.09 -4.69 10.47
C LEU A 12 1.65 -4.99 9.08
N GLY A 13 0.98 -5.84 8.30
CA GLY A 13 1.37 -6.13 6.92
C GLY A 13 1.32 -4.89 6.03
N LEU A 14 0.29 -4.06 6.20
CA LEU A 14 0.17 -2.79 5.49
C LEU A 14 1.30 -1.81 5.85
N ILE A 15 1.62 -1.68 7.14
CA ILE A 15 2.72 -0.83 7.62
C ILE A 15 4.06 -1.32 7.07
N LEU A 16 4.32 -2.62 7.13
CA LEU A 16 5.54 -3.22 6.61
C LEU A 16 5.68 -2.97 5.10
N TRP A 17 4.60 -3.17 4.34
CA TRP A 17 4.57 -2.87 2.91
C TRP A 17 4.83 -1.39 2.64
N LEU A 18 4.19 -0.48 3.37
CA LEU A 18 4.41 0.96 3.25
C LEU A 18 5.88 1.32 3.51
N GLY A 19 6.50 0.74 4.53
CA GLY A 19 7.91 0.95 4.83
C GLY A 19 8.82 0.52 3.67
N VAL A 20 8.62 -0.70 3.15
CA VAL A 20 9.37 -1.23 2.00
C VAL A 20 9.14 -0.40 0.74
N TYR A 21 7.88 -0.02 0.48
CA TYR A 21 7.49 0.77 -0.68
C TYR A 21 8.12 2.15 -0.65
N VAL A 22 8.03 2.88 0.48
CA VAL A 22 8.62 4.21 0.62
C VAL A 22 10.14 4.14 0.51
N TRP A 23 10.78 3.15 1.12
CA TRP A 23 12.22 2.95 0.99
C TRP A 23 12.63 2.73 -0.47
N ALA A 24 12.00 1.78 -1.17
CA ALA A 24 12.28 1.51 -2.57
C ALA A 24 12.01 2.73 -3.47
N ALA A 25 10.88 3.42 -3.26
CA ALA A 25 10.52 4.61 -4.04
C ALA A 25 11.46 5.80 -3.75
N ALA A 26 11.96 5.96 -2.53
CA ALA A 26 12.95 7.00 -2.23
C ALA A 26 14.30 6.67 -2.88
N THR A 27 14.76 5.42 -2.76
CA THR A 27 16.01 4.98 -3.37
C THR A 27 15.97 5.10 -4.89
N ILE A 28 14.94 4.55 -5.54
CA ILE A 28 14.81 4.63 -7.00
C ILE A 28 14.62 6.09 -7.43
N GLY A 29 13.76 6.84 -6.74
CA GLY A 29 13.49 8.25 -7.03
C GLY A 29 14.74 9.14 -6.95
N SER A 30 15.67 8.83 -6.05
CA SER A 30 16.94 9.56 -5.94
C SER A 30 17.78 9.50 -7.23
N HIS A 31 17.69 8.41 -7.99
CA HIS A 31 18.36 8.28 -9.29
C HIS A 31 17.69 9.11 -10.39
N PHE A 32 16.40 9.44 -10.23
CA PHE A 32 15.65 10.27 -11.17
C PHE A 32 15.74 11.78 -10.87
N ALA A 33 16.39 12.19 -9.76
CA ALA A 33 16.53 13.59 -9.40
C ALA A 33 17.28 14.42 -10.45
N ALA A 34 18.27 13.82 -11.12
CA ALA A 34 19.02 14.43 -12.22
C ALA A 34 18.44 14.10 -13.61
N ALA A 35 17.37 13.29 -13.68
CA ALA A 35 16.77 12.88 -14.94
C ALA A 35 15.92 14.01 -15.54
N PRO A 36 15.66 13.97 -16.86
CA PRO A 36 14.76 14.91 -17.52
C PRO A 36 13.36 14.91 -16.91
N VAL A 37 12.67 16.07 -16.98
CA VAL A 37 11.35 16.28 -16.36
C VAL A 37 10.32 15.22 -16.78
N TRP A 38 10.31 14.80 -18.06
CA TRP A 38 9.38 13.77 -18.53
C TRP A 38 9.58 12.42 -17.84
N ALA A 39 10.84 12.06 -17.51
CA ALA A 39 11.17 10.81 -16.84
C ALA A 39 10.74 10.86 -15.37
N GLN A 40 10.87 12.03 -14.73
CA GLN A 40 10.35 12.25 -13.38
C GLN A 40 8.82 12.10 -13.36
N ILE A 41 8.11 12.68 -14.32
CA ILE A 41 6.64 12.53 -14.43
C ILE A 41 6.25 11.06 -14.61
N ALA A 42 6.91 10.34 -15.53
CA ALA A 42 6.65 8.92 -15.75
C ALA A 42 6.92 8.11 -14.47
N TYR A 43 8.02 8.39 -13.78
CA TYR A 43 8.35 7.76 -12.51
C TYR A 43 7.28 8.00 -11.44
N PHE A 44 6.88 9.25 -11.23
CA PHE A 44 5.83 9.59 -10.26
C PHE A 44 4.46 9.01 -10.63
N ALA A 45 4.13 8.90 -11.92
CA ALA A 45 2.92 8.23 -12.38
C ALA A 45 2.95 6.73 -12.05
N VAL A 46 4.07 6.05 -12.34
CA VAL A 46 4.22 4.61 -12.05
C VAL A 46 4.24 4.35 -10.54
N ALA A 47 4.99 5.14 -9.77
CA ALA A 47 4.99 5.07 -8.31
C ALA A 47 3.56 5.32 -7.77
N GLY A 48 2.89 6.37 -8.27
CA GLY A 48 1.50 6.71 -7.97
C GLY A 48 0.46 5.67 -8.38
N ILE A 49 0.81 4.67 -9.19
CA ILE A 49 -0.06 3.51 -9.46
C ILE A 49 0.37 2.31 -8.59
N ALA A 50 1.67 2.10 -8.44
CA ALA A 50 2.23 1.01 -7.64
C ALA A 50 1.78 1.06 -6.17
N TRP A 51 1.53 2.24 -5.60
CA TRP A 51 1.02 2.36 -4.23
C TRP A 51 -0.41 1.82 -4.04
N ILE A 52 -1.19 1.56 -5.10
CA ILE A 52 -2.56 1.03 -4.98
C ILE A 52 -2.55 -0.46 -4.63
N ILE A 53 -1.45 -1.17 -4.92
CA ILE A 53 -1.26 -2.59 -4.59
C ILE A 53 -1.69 -2.95 -3.16
N PRO A 54 -1.31 -2.21 -2.10
CA PRO A 54 -1.74 -2.48 -0.73
C PRO A 54 -3.20 -2.17 -0.43
N LEU A 55 -3.84 -1.23 -1.15
CA LEU A 55 -5.26 -0.89 -0.92
C LEU A 55 -6.14 -2.13 -1.09
N ARG A 56 -5.87 -2.96 -2.09
CA ARG A 56 -6.60 -4.22 -2.33
C ARG A 56 -6.58 -5.12 -1.09
N PHE A 57 -5.42 -5.22 -0.42
CA PHE A 57 -5.23 -6.10 0.73
C PHE A 57 -6.01 -5.60 1.94
N VAL A 58 -6.16 -4.28 2.09
CA VAL A 58 -6.99 -3.66 3.13
C VAL A 58 -8.48 -3.88 2.85
N PHE A 59 -8.93 -3.67 1.60
CA PHE A 59 -10.33 -3.80 1.22
C PHE A 59 -10.86 -5.23 1.33
N ASP A 60 -10.11 -6.22 0.83
CA ASP A 60 -10.47 -7.64 0.95
C ASP A 60 -10.62 -8.10 2.41
N TRP A 61 -9.97 -7.37 3.32
CA TRP A 61 -9.89 -7.71 4.73
C TRP A 61 -10.97 -7.00 5.54
N VAL A 62 -11.28 -5.75 5.21
CA VAL A 62 -12.40 -4.98 5.80
C VAL A 62 -13.75 -5.53 5.32
N GLY A 63 -13.86 -5.97 4.06
CA GLY A 63 -15.08 -6.56 3.48
C GLY A 63 -15.48 -7.92 4.08
N LYS A 64 -14.64 -8.53 4.93
CA LYS A 64 -14.97 -9.75 5.70
C LYS A 64 -15.52 -9.44 7.10
N ALA A 65 -16.13 -8.28 7.31
CA ALA A 65 -17.03 -8.10 8.44
C ALA A 65 -18.28 -8.97 8.15
N PRO A 66 -18.60 -9.98 8.96
CA PRO A 66 -19.78 -10.80 8.71
C PRO A 66 -21.01 -9.90 8.79
N ASP A 67 -21.82 -9.93 7.74
CA ASP A 67 -23.14 -9.31 7.70
C ASP A 67 -23.86 -9.66 9.01
N SER A 68 -24.20 -8.66 9.82
CA SER A 68 -25.10 -8.93 10.93
C SER A 68 -26.45 -9.30 10.30
N PRO A 69 -27.03 -10.47 10.61
CA PRO A 69 -28.39 -10.74 10.17
C PRO A 69 -29.25 -9.63 10.77
N MET A 70 -29.86 -8.82 9.90
CA MET A 70 -30.84 -7.82 10.32
C MET A 70 -31.91 -8.57 11.13
N ARG A 71 -31.95 -8.28 12.42
CA ARG A 71 -32.97 -8.74 13.36
C ARG A 71 -33.89 -7.58 13.66
#